data_AF-A0A2G8D5Q7-F1
#
_entry.id   AF-A0A2G8D5Q7-F1
#
_cell.length_a   1.000
_cell.length_b   1.000
_cell.length_c   1.000
_cell.angle_alpha   90.00
_cell.angle_beta   90.00
_cell.angle_gamma   90.00
#
_symmetry.space_group_name_H-M   'P 1'
#
loop_
_entity.id
_entity.type
_entity.pdbx_description
1 polymer ?
#
loop_
_entity_poly.entity_id
_entity_poly.type
_entity_poly.pdbx_seq_one_letter_code
_entity_poly.pdbx_strand_id
1 'polypeptide(L)'
;MLAAAIVMGVFALYLLIRPTWKRTLLSIIGAVVGGGIGALVFWWVVDAQNIFGVDLSQVVRLWTIIGFAGLGLAIVNLFKSRWWRKAVAIIAIPAMLATSAVGINADFGAYQTLNEVIGGVKFAQLKDTTGQRGEVVKGMVDYSTWRAPADMPKQGQIGQVPIAGAVSHFKARPAVIYLPPAALVKNPPVLPVLIALSGQPGSPGTPFSSGALGRTLDEYAAAHNGLAPIVISPDQLTDPAVNPMCVDSKKFGNSETYLTQDVTNWVKANYRVSSDPRMWAVTGFSQGGTCTTQLVAKFPQLYGSGISVQGQIGPILNTVPNTIAEGFDGSKAAYEAAQPRAIMQANAPYRDTMMIYGVGTTDHKYTKYAHELHQASVAAGMDSQLMEEPTGHDWRTVTSVFEQAIPILAKRMGLDAG
;
A
#
# COMPACT_ATOMS: atom_id res chain seq x y z
N MET A 1 -3.13 9.77 20.21
CA MET A 1 -2.54 11.09 19.83
C MET A 1 -2.63 12.12 20.96
N LEU A 2 -3.83 12.45 21.47
CA LEU A 2 -4.01 13.48 22.51
C LEU A 2 -3.14 13.27 23.76
N ALA A 3 -3.10 12.04 24.29
CA ALA A 3 -2.27 11.72 25.45
C ALA A 3 -0.76 11.93 25.20
N ALA A 4 -0.25 11.56 24.02
CA ALA A 4 1.16 11.75 23.67
C ALA A 4 1.50 13.24 23.54
N ALA A 5 0.63 14.04 22.90
CA ALA A 5 0.80 15.48 22.80
C ALA A 5 0.82 16.17 24.18
N ILE A 6 -0.04 15.73 25.12
CA ILE A 6 -0.04 16.22 26.51
C ILE A 6 1.29 15.91 27.19
N VAL A 7 1.80 14.68 27.07
CA VAL A 7 3.10 14.28 27.65
C VAL A 7 4.24 15.14 27.11
N MET A 8 4.29 15.34 25.79
CA MET A 8 5.27 16.24 25.17
C MET A 8 5.13 17.68 25.67
N GLY A 9 3.91 18.20 25.80
CA GLY A 9 3.63 19.53 26.32
C GLY A 9 4.11 19.73 27.76
N VAL A 10 3.89 18.74 28.64
CA VAL A 10 4.35 18.78 30.03
C VAL A 10 5.88 18.81 30.11
N PHE A 11 6.57 17.93 29.38
CA PHE A 11 8.03 17.95 29.32
C PHE A 11 8.56 19.27 28.75
N ALA A 12 7.97 19.76 27.66
CA ALA A 12 8.36 21.01 27.04
C ALA A 12 8.21 22.19 28.01
N LEU A 13 7.06 22.31 28.67
CA LEU A 13 6.80 23.37 29.64
C LEU A 13 7.82 23.35 30.80
N TYR A 14 8.08 22.17 31.37
CA TYR A 14 9.05 22.01 32.45
C TYR A 14 10.49 22.33 32.01
N LEU A 15 10.89 21.92 30.80
CA LEU A 15 12.24 22.16 30.28
C LEU A 15 12.44 23.60 29.77
N LEU A 16 11.36 24.30 29.46
CA LEU A 16 11.37 25.70 29.03
C LEU A 16 11.58 26.64 30.22
N ILE A 17 10.81 26.48 31.30
CA ILE A 17 10.80 27.41 32.44
C ILE A 17 12.07 27.19 33.29
N ARG A 18 13.02 28.13 33.27
CA ARG A 18 14.24 28.07 34.08
C ARG A 18 14.24 29.16 35.17
N PRO A 19 15.03 29.01 36.26
CA PRO A 19 15.04 29.97 37.38
C PRO A 19 15.45 31.40 37.03
N THR A 20 16.11 31.61 35.89
CA THR A 20 16.53 32.93 35.43
C THR A 20 16.13 33.15 33.98
N TRP A 21 15.76 34.38 33.63
CA TRP A 21 15.36 34.76 32.27
C TRP A 21 16.42 34.38 31.22
N LYS A 22 17.71 34.64 31.48
CA LYS A 22 18.82 34.23 30.59
C LYS A 22 18.83 32.73 30.29
N ARG A 23 18.51 31.91 31.28
CA ARG A 23 18.46 30.46 31.14
C ARG A 23 17.21 30.00 30.39
N THR A 24 16.07 30.65 30.60
CA THR A 24 14.85 30.43 29.81
C THR A 24 15.08 30.80 28.35
N LEU A 25 15.74 31.93 28.09
CA LEU A 25 16.12 32.35 26.74
C LEU A 25 17.02 31.31 26.05
N LEU A 26 17.99 30.72 26.76
CA LEU A 26 18.80 29.62 26.21
C LEU A 26 17.96 28.39 25.83
N SER A 27 16.96 28.02 26.65
CA SER A 27 16.01 26.94 26.30
C SER A 27 15.21 27.29 25.05
N ILE A 28 14.73 28.53 24.93
CA ILE A 28 13.99 29.02 23.74
C ILE A 28 14.90 28.94 22.50
N ILE A 29 16.13 29.45 22.59
CA ILE A 29 17.11 29.39 21.49
C ILE A 29 17.36 27.94 21.10
N GLY A 30 17.53 27.03 22.07
CA GLY A 30 17.68 25.61 21.82
C GLY A 30 16.51 25.01 21.02
N ALA A 31 15.27 25.34 21.41
CA ALA A 31 14.08 24.89 20.71
C ALA A 31 13.98 25.47 19.30
N VAL A 32 14.28 26.77 19.12
CA VAL A 32 14.25 27.46 17.82
C VAL A 32 15.31 26.91 16.88
N VAL A 33 16.55 26.73 17.36
CA VAL A 33 17.64 26.13 16.57
C VAL A 33 17.30 24.69 16.20
N GLY A 34 16.78 23.90 17.16
CA GLY A 34 16.30 22.55 16.90
C GLY A 34 15.24 22.53 15.80
N GLY A 35 14.17 23.32 15.95
CA GLY A 35 13.10 23.41 14.95
C GLY A 35 13.60 23.86 13.58
N GLY A 36 14.54 24.83 13.53
CA GLY A 36 15.20 25.26 12.31
C GLY A 36 16.00 24.15 11.62
N ILE A 37 16.74 23.34 12.39
CA ILE A 37 17.41 22.13 11.87
C ILE A 37 16.38 21.14 11.33
N GLY A 38 15.29 20.90 12.06
CA GLY A 38 14.21 20.01 11.59
C GLY A 38 13.60 20.47 10.27
N ALA A 39 13.36 21.79 10.12
CA ALA A 39 12.85 22.38 8.88
C ALA A 39 13.86 22.23 7.72
N LEU A 40 15.14 22.50 7.98
CA LEU A 40 16.22 22.34 6.99
C LEU A 40 16.36 20.88 6.55
N VAL A 41 16.35 19.95 7.50
CA VAL A 41 16.44 18.51 7.22
C VAL A 41 15.23 18.05 6.41
N PHE A 42 14.03 18.46 6.78
CA PHE A 42 12.81 18.13 6.03
C PHE A 42 12.91 18.67 4.60
N TRP A 43 13.21 19.95 4.42
CA TRP A 43 13.37 20.55 3.10
C TRP A 43 14.44 19.83 2.28
N TRP A 44 15.60 19.54 2.85
CA TRP A 44 16.68 18.87 2.12
C TRP A 44 16.26 17.45 1.70
N VAL A 45 15.77 16.63 2.63
CA VAL A 45 15.46 15.21 2.39
C VAL A 45 14.22 15.02 1.53
N VAL A 46 13.16 15.77 1.83
CA VAL A 46 11.83 15.59 1.23
C VAL A 46 11.69 16.45 0.00
N ASP A 47 11.93 17.76 0.09
CA ASP A 47 11.62 18.69 -0.99
C ASP A 47 12.75 18.73 -2.04
N ALA A 48 14.01 18.84 -1.61
CA ALA A 48 15.17 19.04 -2.49
C ALA A 48 15.71 17.72 -3.08
N GLN A 49 15.90 16.70 -2.25
CA GLN A 49 16.36 15.39 -2.70
C GLN A 49 15.23 14.51 -3.23
N ASN A 50 13.96 14.86 -2.95
CA ASN A 50 12.78 14.11 -3.38
C ASN A 50 12.89 12.61 -3.08
N ILE A 51 13.46 12.25 -1.92
CA ILE A 51 13.84 10.87 -1.58
C ILE A 51 12.62 9.94 -1.60
N PHE A 52 11.46 10.45 -1.17
CA PHE A 52 10.22 9.67 -1.10
C PHE A 52 9.40 9.72 -2.39
N GLY A 53 9.69 10.65 -3.31
CA GLY A 53 8.96 10.77 -4.57
C GLY A 53 7.48 11.17 -4.44
N VAL A 54 7.04 11.66 -3.27
CA VAL A 54 5.64 12.00 -2.94
C VAL A 54 5.58 13.35 -2.21
N ASP A 55 4.43 14.02 -2.27
CA ASP A 55 4.16 15.24 -1.50
C ASP A 55 3.74 14.86 -0.07
N LEU A 56 4.63 15.08 0.91
CA LEU A 56 4.28 14.85 2.32
C LEU A 56 3.46 16.02 2.88
N SER A 57 2.46 15.72 3.71
CA SER A 57 1.55 16.74 4.24
C SER A 57 2.25 17.77 5.14
N GLN A 58 1.58 18.92 5.32
CA GLN A 58 2.02 19.92 6.30
C GLN A 58 2.04 19.36 7.73
N VAL A 59 1.22 18.35 8.04
CA VAL A 59 1.20 17.71 9.36
C VAL A 59 2.51 16.98 9.61
N VAL A 60 3.03 16.23 8.64
CA VAL A 60 4.33 15.54 8.75
C VAL A 60 5.47 16.55 8.92
N ARG A 61 5.44 17.63 8.14
CA ARG A 61 6.42 18.73 8.23
C ARG A 61 6.41 19.35 9.63
N LEU A 62 5.23 19.68 10.16
CA LEU A 62 5.08 20.27 11.48
C LEU A 62 5.56 19.32 12.60
N TRP A 63 5.17 18.05 12.57
CA TRP A 63 5.61 17.09 13.60
C TRP A 63 7.10 16.79 13.56
N THR A 64 7.72 16.86 12.37
CA THR A 64 9.17 16.80 12.22
C THR A 64 9.82 18.01 12.90
N ILE A 65 9.38 19.23 12.58
CA ILE A 65 9.90 20.46 13.18
C ILE A 65 9.71 20.47 14.70
N ILE A 66 8.52 20.09 15.19
CA ILE A 66 8.21 20.00 16.62
C ILE A 66 9.12 18.97 17.32
N GLY A 67 9.38 17.82 16.70
CA GLY A 67 10.26 16.81 17.25
C GLY A 67 11.69 17.31 17.43
N PHE A 68 12.24 17.94 16.40
CA PHE A 68 13.57 18.53 16.46
C PHE A 68 13.64 19.73 17.42
N ALA A 69 12.59 20.54 17.52
CA ALA A 69 12.50 21.60 18.53
C ALA A 69 12.51 21.03 19.96
N GLY A 70 11.78 19.95 20.20
CA GLY A 70 11.80 19.22 21.47
C GLY A 70 13.19 18.67 21.81
N LEU A 71 13.89 18.10 20.83
CA LEU A 71 15.28 17.64 20.99
C LEU A 71 16.21 18.79 21.36
N GLY A 72 16.18 19.90 20.62
CA GLY A 72 16.99 21.07 20.91
C GLY A 72 16.74 21.61 22.33
N LEU A 73 15.47 21.67 22.74
CA LEU A 73 15.07 22.05 24.09
C LEU A 73 15.65 21.10 25.15
N ALA A 74 15.54 19.79 24.95
CA ALA A 74 16.03 18.79 25.89
C ALA A 74 17.56 18.79 25.99
N ILE A 75 18.27 18.88 24.86
CA ILE A 75 19.74 18.90 24.80
C ILE A 75 20.30 20.09 25.58
N VAL A 76 19.73 21.30 25.42
CA VAL A 76 20.18 22.48 26.18
C VAL A 76 19.97 22.30 27.70
N ASN A 77 19.05 21.42 28.13
CA ASN A 77 18.82 21.08 29.54
C ASN A 77 19.80 20.04 30.11
N LEU A 78 20.64 19.42 29.29
CA LEU A 78 21.71 18.54 29.75
C LEU A 78 22.92 19.33 30.30
N PHE A 79 23.07 20.58 29.87
CA PHE A 79 24.20 21.44 30.24
C PHE A 79 23.84 22.42 31.36
N LYS A 80 24.78 22.60 32.30
CA LYS A 80 24.69 23.58 33.42
C LYS A 80 23.34 23.56 34.19
N SER A 81 22.72 22.39 34.27
CA SER A 81 21.44 22.14 34.93
C SER A 81 21.59 21.20 36.13
N ARG A 82 20.66 21.26 37.08
CA ARG A 82 20.63 20.36 38.25
C ARG A 82 20.37 18.91 37.80
N TRP A 83 20.88 17.94 38.56
CA TRP A 83 20.90 16.53 38.16
C TRP A 83 19.51 15.96 37.79
N TRP A 84 18.48 16.30 38.57
CA TRP A 84 17.11 15.84 38.30
C TRP A 84 16.54 16.40 36.99
N ARG A 85 16.93 17.62 36.61
CA ARG A 85 16.50 18.22 35.35
C ARG A 85 17.17 17.55 34.15
N LYS A 86 18.42 17.11 34.31
CA LYS A 86 19.10 16.29 33.31
C LYS A 86 18.37 14.94 33.15
N ALA A 87 17.98 14.31 34.27
CA ALA A 87 17.18 13.08 34.21
C ALA A 87 15.85 13.30 33.47
N VAL A 88 15.13 14.39 33.78
CA VAL A 88 13.90 14.76 33.04
C VAL A 88 14.18 14.99 31.55
N ALA A 89 15.26 15.66 31.19
CA ALA A 89 15.64 15.87 29.79
C ALA A 89 15.98 14.55 29.06
N ILE A 90 16.69 13.64 29.72
CA ILE A 90 17.01 12.31 29.18
C ILE A 90 15.74 11.50 28.92
N ILE A 91 14.73 11.58 29.80
CA ILE A 91 13.43 10.92 29.62
C ILE A 91 12.58 11.63 28.55
N ALA A 92 12.66 12.96 28.48
CA ALA A 92 11.91 13.77 27.52
C ALA A 92 12.33 13.49 26.08
N ILE A 93 13.62 13.22 25.81
CA ILE A 93 14.12 12.92 24.46
C ILE A 93 13.34 11.77 23.79
N PRO A 94 13.32 10.54 24.34
CA PRO A 94 12.57 9.44 23.74
C PRO A 94 11.06 9.70 23.74
N ALA A 95 10.50 10.35 24.76
CA ALA A 95 9.08 10.69 24.80
C ALA A 95 8.67 11.68 23.70
N MET A 96 9.50 12.69 23.42
CA MET A 96 9.27 13.69 22.38
C MET A 96 9.42 13.08 20.98
N LEU A 97 10.47 12.28 20.77
CA LEU A 97 10.65 11.52 19.53
C LEU A 97 9.48 10.58 19.27
N ALA A 98 9.06 9.81 20.27
CA ALA A 98 7.91 8.92 20.15
C ALA A 98 6.61 9.69 19.85
N THR A 99 6.40 10.84 20.48
CA THR A 99 5.21 11.67 20.22
C THR A 99 5.21 12.23 18.80
N SER A 100 6.37 12.72 18.30
CA SER A 100 6.49 13.14 16.90
C SER A 100 6.27 11.98 15.93
N ALA A 101 6.80 10.79 16.22
CA ALA A 101 6.56 9.60 15.42
C ALA A 101 5.06 9.22 15.40
N VAL A 102 4.37 9.31 16.54
CA VAL A 102 2.91 9.10 16.62
C VAL A 102 2.16 10.16 15.82
N GLY A 103 2.57 11.42 15.87
CA GLY A 103 1.97 12.51 15.10
C GLY A 103 2.13 12.33 13.59
N ILE A 104 3.33 11.91 13.15
CA ILE A 104 3.60 11.56 11.75
C ILE A 104 2.78 10.33 11.34
N ASN A 105 2.77 9.28 12.14
CA ASN A 105 2.01 8.06 11.85
C ASN A 105 0.49 8.30 11.82
N ALA A 106 -0.03 9.22 12.64
CA ALA A 106 -1.44 9.59 12.62
C ALA A 106 -1.86 10.22 11.29
N ASP A 107 -0.91 10.81 10.55
CA ASP A 107 -1.14 11.33 9.21
C ASP A 107 -1.01 10.24 8.14
N PHE A 108 0.02 9.39 8.21
CA PHE A 108 0.21 8.30 7.24
C PHE A 108 -0.77 7.11 7.40
N GLY A 109 -1.27 6.87 8.62
CA GLY A 109 -2.07 5.69 8.94
C GLY A 109 -1.31 4.36 8.85
N ALA A 110 0.03 4.38 8.86
CA ALA A 110 0.86 3.20 8.61
C ALA A 110 0.73 2.12 9.70
N TYR A 111 0.64 2.54 10.96
CA TYR A 111 0.47 1.68 12.12
C TYR A 111 -0.82 2.02 12.87
N GLN A 112 -1.77 1.10 12.91
CA GLN A 112 -3.03 1.25 13.64
C GLN A 112 -2.93 0.71 15.08
N THR A 113 -2.02 -0.22 15.33
CA THR A 113 -1.84 -0.86 16.65
C THR A 113 -0.39 -0.84 17.16
N LEU A 114 -0.22 -0.94 18.49
CA LEU A 114 1.11 -1.06 19.12
C LEU A 114 1.88 -2.32 18.66
N ASN A 115 1.15 -3.40 18.36
CA ASN A 115 1.76 -4.64 17.86
C ASN A 115 2.41 -4.45 16.49
N GLU A 116 1.82 -3.63 15.62
CA GLU A 116 2.42 -3.32 14.33
C GLU A 116 3.71 -2.51 14.47
N VAL A 117 3.82 -1.66 15.49
CA VAL A 117 5.02 -0.86 15.78
C VAL A 117 6.15 -1.71 16.38
N ILE A 118 5.83 -2.65 17.28
CA ILE A 118 6.83 -3.38 18.09
C ILE A 118 7.28 -4.68 17.41
N GLY A 119 6.42 -5.34 16.62
CA GLY A 119 6.71 -6.68 16.09
C GLY A 119 6.24 -6.96 14.65
N GLY A 120 5.59 -5.99 14.00
CA GLY A 120 4.92 -6.17 12.70
C GLY A 120 3.70 -7.10 12.78
N VAL A 121 2.86 -7.10 11.75
CA VAL A 121 1.79 -8.11 11.64
C VAL A 121 2.41 -9.43 11.18
N LYS A 122 2.37 -10.43 12.05
CA LYS A 122 2.77 -11.80 11.70
C LYS A 122 1.54 -12.58 11.28
N PHE A 123 1.55 -13.10 10.06
CA PHE A 123 0.51 -13.99 9.57
C PHE A 123 0.91 -15.43 9.87
N ALA A 124 -0.02 -16.21 10.42
CA ALA A 124 0.18 -17.64 10.58
C ALA A 124 0.23 -18.31 9.19
N GLN A 125 0.91 -19.45 9.08
CA GLN A 125 0.82 -20.28 7.88
C GLN A 125 -0.65 -20.63 7.63
N LEU A 126 -1.12 -20.38 6.41
CA LEU A 126 -2.47 -20.76 6.04
C LEU A 126 -2.54 -22.29 6.02
N LYS A 127 -3.35 -22.87 6.90
CA LYS A 127 -3.59 -24.31 6.90
C LYS A 127 -4.60 -24.60 5.81
N ASP A 128 -4.30 -25.53 4.92
CA ASP A 128 -5.29 -26.07 3.99
C ASP A 128 -6.31 -26.90 4.80
N THR A 129 -7.39 -26.25 5.21
CA THR A 129 -8.46 -26.84 6.01
C THR A 129 -9.64 -27.30 5.15
N THR A 130 -9.66 -26.92 3.88
CA THR A 130 -10.80 -27.14 2.98
C THR A 130 -10.55 -28.27 2.00
N GLY A 131 -9.30 -28.68 1.79
CA GLY A 131 -8.94 -29.72 0.84
C GLY A 131 -9.27 -29.31 -0.59
N GLN A 132 -9.32 -28.00 -0.86
CA GLN A 132 -9.48 -27.49 -2.21
C GLN A 132 -8.35 -28.06 -3.09
N ARG A 133 -8.74 -28.58 -4.25
CA ARG A 133 -7.83 -29.03 -5.28
C ARG A 133 -8.14 -28.16 -6.49
N GLY A 134 -7.10 -27.59 -7.11
CA GLY A 134 -7.25 -26.67 -8.23
C GLY A 134 -8.26 -27.16 -9.25
N GLU A 135 -9.22 -26.29 -9.58
CA GLU A 135 -10.19 -26.50 -10.65
C GLU A 135 -10.36 -25.19 -11.39
N VAL A 136 -10.18 -25.21 -12.71
CA VAL A 136 -10.31 -24.03 -13.55
C VAL A 136 -11.52 -24.17 -14.45
N VAL A 137 -12.55 -23.37 -14.15
CA VAL A 137 -13.76 -23.30 -14.97
C VAL A 137 -13.61 -22.21 -16.03
N LYS A 138 -14.33 -22.31 -17.15
CA LYS A 138 -14.34 -21.30 -18.21
C LYS A 138 -15.56 -20.38 -18.06
N GLY A 139 -15.38 -19.09 -18.35
CA GLY A 139 -16.47 -18.13 -18.37
C GLY A 139 -16.82 -17.54 -16.99
N MET A 140 -17.79 -16.63 -16.99
CA MET A 140 -18.37 -16.09 -15.76
C MET A 140 -19.16 -17.15 -15.00
N VAL A 141 -19.22 -17.00 -13.68
CA VAL A 141 -19.99 -17.88 -12.79
C VAL A 141 -21.28 -17.17 -12.39
N ASP A 142 -22.38 -17.92 -12.42
CA ASP A 142 -23.68 -17.48 -11.91
C ASP A 142 -23.83 -17.90 -10.45
N TYR A 143 -23.86 -16.91 -9.55
CA TYR A 143 -24.00 -17.14 -8.11
C TYR A 143 -25.46 -17.17 -7.64
N SER A 144 -26.46 -17.00 -8.52
CA SER A 144 -27.88 -17.00 -8.14
C SER A 144 -28.35 -18.31 -7.48
N THR A 145 -27.62 -19.39 -7.73
CA THR A 145 -27.84 -20.73 -7.16
C THR A 145 -27.03 -21.01 -5.90
N TRP A 146 -26.09 -20.13 -5.54
CA TRP A 146 -25.28 -20.27 -4.33
C TRP A 146 -26.17 -20.17 -3.08
N ARG A 147 -26.00 -21.10 -2.15
CA ARG A 147 -26.66 -21.07 -0.85
C ARG A 147 -25.62 -21.31 0.22
N ALA A 148 -25.37 -20.29 1.03
CA ALA A 148 -24.45 -20.38 2.15
C ALA A 148 -24.89 -21.51 3.10
N PRO A 149 -24.02 -22.50 3.38
CA PRO A 149 -24.37 -23.57 4.32
C PRO A 149 -24.36 -23.02 5.75
N ALA A 150 -25.14 -23.67 6.64
CA ALA A 150 -25.33 -23.19 8.01
C ALA A 150 -24.05 -23.19 8.86
N ASP A 151 -23.06 -24.01 8.51
CA ASP A 151 -21.76 -24.13 9.16
C ASP A 151 -20.68 -23.23 8.54
N MET A 152 -21.02 -22.39 7.56
CA MET A 152 -20.09 -21.44 6.97
C MET A 152 -19.55 -20.46 8.04
N PRO A 153 -18.23 -20.23 8.12
CA PRO A 153 -17.66 -19.22 8.99
C PRO A 153 -18.24 -17.83 8.71
N LYS A 154 -18.30 -16.97 9.73
CA LYS A 154 -18.79 -15.58 9.56
C LYS A 154 -17.76 -14.63 8.96
N GLN A 155 -16.48 -14.99 9.05
CA GLN A 155 -15.35 -14.19 8.60
C GLN A 155 -14.43 -15.07 7.76
N GLY A 156 -13.71 -14.44 6.84
CA GLY A 156 -12.66 -15.09 6.07
C GLY A 156 -11.45 -15.44 6.92
N GLN A 157 -10.48 -16.08 6.28
CA GLN A 157 -9.22 -16.47 6.90
C GLN A 157 -8.05 -15.82 6.17
N ILE A 158 -7.14 -15.20 6.92
CA ILE A 158 -5.90 -14.63 6.40
C ILE A 158 -4.72 -15.45 6.88
N GLY A 159 -3.80 -15.78 5.98
CA GLY A 159 -2.58 -16.52 6.31
C GLY A 159 -1.52 -16.39 5.23
N GLN A 160 -0.29 -16.76 5.57
CA GLN A 160 0.83 -16.72 4.64
C GLN A 160 1.04 -18.07 3.95
N VAL A 161 1.50 -18.04 2.70
CA VAL A 161 1.92 -19.21 1.93
C VAL A 161 3.14 -18.89 1.07
N PRO A 162 4.09 -19.82 0.88
CA PRO A 162 5.14 -19.65 -0.12
C PRO A 162 4.58 -19.86 -1.53
N ILE A 163 4.84 -18.91 -2.44
CA ILE A 163 4.63 -19.08 -3.88
C ILE A 163 6.02 -19.04 -4.52
N ALA A 164 6.44 -20.15 -5.14
CA ALA A 164 7.76 -20.26 -5.74
C ALA A 164 7.78 -19.55 -7.10
N GLY A 165 8.86 -18.80 -7.37
CA GLY A 165 9.16 -18.28 -8.71
C GLY A 165 9.74 -19.36 -9.61
N ALA A 166 8.94 -20.38 -9.96
CA ALA A 166 9.39 -21.53 -10.73
C ALA A 166 9.79 -21.17 -12.17
N VAL A 167 9.07 -20.23 -12.78
CA VAL A 167 9.33 -19.70 -14.13
C VAL A 167 10.17 -18.42 -14.06
N SER A 168 9.81 -17.49 -13.18
CA SER A 168 10.48 -16.19 -13.07
C SER A 168 11.87 -16.26 -12.45
N HIS A 169 12.14 -17.29 -11.63
CA HIS A 169 13.24 -17.31 -10.68
C HIS A 169 13.25 -16.13 -9.70
N PHE A 170 12.11 -15.43 -9.55
CA PHE A 170 11.97 -14.29 -8.67
C PHE A 170 12.00 -14.71 -7.21
N LYS A 171 12.78 -14.00 -6.40
CA LYS A 171 12.97 -14.30 -4.98
C LYS A 171 11.90 -13.60 -4.14
N ALA A 172 10.68 -14.15 -4.18
CA ALA A 172 9.57 -13.63 -3.40
C ALA A 172 9.64 -14.07 -1.93
N ARG A 173 9.32 -13.14 -1.01
CA ARG A 173 8.89 -13.49 0.35
C ARG A 173 7.52 -14.19 0.29
N PRO A 174 7.12 -14.93 1.35
CA PRO A 174 5.82 -15.59 1.40
C PRO A 174 4.67 -14.60 1.13
N ALA A 175 3.74 -15.01 0.24
CA ALA A 175 2.52 -14.28 -0.05
C ALA A 175 1.57 -14.33 1.15
N VAL A 176 0.67 -13.36 1.25
CA VAL A 176 -0.45 -13.39 2.20
C VAL A 176 -1.75 -13.54 1.43
N ILE A 177 -2.59 -14.47 1.87
CA ILE A 177 -3.85 -14.81 1.20
C ILE A 177 -5.00 -14.53 2.15
N TYR A 178 -6.09 -13.99 1.61
CA TYR A 178 -7.40 -13.99 2.23
C TYR A 178 -8.32 -14.96 1.49
N LEU A 179 -8.90 -15.89 2.25
CA LEU A 179 -9.98 -16.76 1.82
C LEU A 179 -11.30 -16.23 2.38
N PRO A 180 -12.28 -15.87 1.54
CA PRO A 180 -13.60 -15.42 2.01
C PRO A 180 -14.36 -16.57 2.68
N PRO A 181 -15.40 -16.29 3.48
CA PRO A 181 -16.26 -17.30 4.09
C PRO A 181 -16.68 -18.44 3.15
N ALA A 182 -17.12 -18.12 1.92
CA ALA A 182 -17.54 -19.10 0.94
C ALA A 182 -16.40 -20.01 0.45
N ALA A 183 -15.14 -19.58 0.54
CA ALA A 183 -13.98 -20.41 0.22
C ALA A 183 -13.66 -21.43 1.33
N LEU A 184 -14.19 -21.23 2.54
CA LEU A 184 -13.87 -22.01 3.74
C LEU A 184 -14.82 -23.20 4.00
N VAL A 185 -15.82 -23.39 3.14
CA VAL A 185 -16.75 -24.52 3.25
C VAL A 185 -16.20 -25.77 2.55
N LYS A 186 -16.81 -26.93 2.80
CA LYS A 186 -16.40 -28.22 2.21
C LYS A 186 -16.46 -28.23 0.67
N ASN A 187 -17.47 -27.59 0.08
CA ASN A 187 -17.67 -27.51 -1.37
C ASN A 187 -17.75 -26.03 -1.77
N PRO A 188 -16.62 -25.33 -1.83
CA PRO A 188 -16.62 -23.91 -2.15
C PRO A 188 -17.04 -23.70 -3.61
N PRO A 189 -17.76 -22.60 -3.92
CA PRO A 189 -18.06 -22.25 -5.29
C PRO A 189 -16.76 -21.84 -6.00
N VAL A 190 -16.81 -21.75 -7.32
CA VAL A 190 -15.76 -21.09 -8.08
C VAL A 190 -15.78 -19.61 -7.70
N LEU A 191 -14.63 -19.05 -7.29
CA LEU A 191 -14.55 -17.66 -6.86
C LEU A 191 -13.63 -16.82 -7.78
N PRO A 192 -13.85 -15.51 -7.87
CA PRO A 192 -12.96 -14.60 -8.55
C PRO A 192 -11.65 -14.42 -7.78
N VAL A 193 -10.64 -13.88 -8.43
CA VAL A 193 -9.31 -13.64 -7.87
C VAL A 193 -8.97 -12.16 -7.90
N LEU A 194 -8.48 -11.63 -6.79
CA LEU A 194 -7.92 -10.30 -6.68
C LEU A 194 -6.44 -10.40 -6.27
N ILE A 195 -5.54 -9.97 -7.14
CA ILE A 195 -4.13 -9.81 -6.80
C ILE A 195 -3.96 -8.45 -6.11
N ALA A 196 -3.47 -8.41 -4.87
CA ALA A 196 -3.28 -7.17 -4.10
C ALA A 196 -1.79 -6.84 -3.94
N LEU A 197 -1.35 -5.70 -4.45
CA LEU A 197 0.05 -5.30 -4.49
C LEU A 197 0.34 -4.18 -3.49
N SER A 198 1.43 -4.34 -2.75
CA SER A 198 1.87 -3.36 -1.75
C SER A 198 2.48 -2.10 -2.40
N GLY A 199 2.61 -1.01 -1.63
CA GLY A 199 3.48 0.10 -2.01
C GLY A 199 4.95 -0.21 -1.73
N GLN A 200 5.84 0.69 -2.12
CA GLN A 200 7.26 0.65 -1.74
C GLN A 200 7.55 1.83 -0.80
N PRO A 201 8.12 1.60 0.40
CA PRO A 201 8.46 0.31 0.99
C PRO A 201 7.24 -0.52 1.40
N GLY A 202 7.34 -1.85 1.33
CA GLY A 202 6.20 -2.71 1.62
C GLY A 202 6.45 -4.21 1.73
N SER A 203 5.36 -4.94 1.97
CA SER A 203 5.33 -6.39 2.14
C SER A 203 4.02 -6.98 1.65
N PRO A 204 3.97 -8.30 1.38
CA PRO A 204 2.72 -9.03 1.17
C PRO A 204 1.64 -8.79 2.22
N GLY A 205 2.01 -8.52 3.47
CA GLY A 205 1.05 -8.28 4.55
C GLY A 205 0.39 -6.90 4.52
N THR A 206 0.99 -5.94 3.83
CA THR A 206 0.65 -4.51 3.95
C THR A 206 -0.78 -4.18 3.48
N PRO A 207 -1.31 -4.75 2.37
CA PRO A 207 -2.71 -4.54 1.98
C PRO A 207 -3.70 -4.92 3.08
N PHE A 208 -3.39 -5.95 3.89
CA PHE A 208 -4.27 -6.42 4.97
C PHE A 208 -4.07 -5.64 6.27
N SER A 209 -2.82 -5.33 6.65
CA SER A 209 -2.54 -4.64 7.91
C SER A 209 -2.89 -3.16 7.85
N SER A 210 -2.38 -2.45 6.83
CA SER A 210 -2.50 -0.99 6.74
C SER A 210 -3.65 -0.58 5.82
N GLY A 211 -3.89 -1.34 4.75
CA GLY A 211 -5.02 -1.13 3.83
C GLY A 211 -6.35 -1.71 4.32
N ALA A 212 -6.38 -2.37 5.48
CA ALA A 212 -7.55 -3.00 6.08
C ALA A 212 -8.36 -3.92 5.13
N LEU A 213 -7.73 -4.41 4.05
CA LEU A 213 -8.43 -5.09 2.94
C LEU A 213 -9.26 -6.29 3.39
N GLY A 214 -8.76 -7.06 4.36
CA GLY A 214 -9.49 -8.21 4.92
C GLY A 214 -10.79 -7.81 5.61
N ARG A 215 -10.80 -6.67 6.32
CA ARG A 215 -12.00 -6.13 6.97
C ARG A 215 -13.03 -5.72 5.92
N THR A 216 -12.61 -4.95 4.90
CA THR A 216 -13.50 -4.51 3.82
C THR A 216 -14.12 -5.70 3.08
N LEU A 217 -13.35 -6.77 2.86
CA LEU A 217 -13.85 -7.99 2.20
C LEU A 217 -14.77 -8.81 3.11
N ASP A 218 -14.51 -8.89 4.41
CA ASP A 218 -15.43 -9.54 5.37
C ASP A 218 -16.75 -8.78 5.46
N GLU A 219 -16.72 -7.45 5.47
CA GLU A 219 -17.92 -6.61 5.45
C GLU A 219 -18.71 -6.81 4.15
N TYR A 220 -18.05 -6.84 3.00
CA TYR A 220 -18.69 -7.18 1.72
C TYR A 220 -19.28 -8.60 1.76
N ALA A 221 -18.50 -9.60 2.17
CA ALA A 221 -18.94 -11.00 2.20
C ALA A 221 -20.13 -11.22 3.14
N ALA A 222 -20.18 -10.53 4.29
CA ALA A 222 -21.30 -10.59 5.22
C ALA A 222 -22.62 -10.11 4.59
N ALA A 223 -22.56 -9.17 3.65
CA ALA A 223 -23.72 -8.67 2.91
C ALA A 223 -24.07 -9.53 1.67
N HIS A 224 -23.20 -10.45 1.24
CA HIS A 224 -23.32 -11.20 -0.02
C HIS A 224 -23.17 -12.71 0.18
N ASN A 225 -23.84 -13.27 1.20
CA ASN A 225 -23.88 -14.73 1.43
C ASN A 225 -22.50 -15.40 1.55
N GLY A 226 -21.53 -14.67 2.11
CA GLY A 226 -20.14 -15.14 2.28
C GLY A 226 -19.28 -15.03 1.03
N LEU A 227 -19.81 -14.51 -0.07
CA LEU A 227 -19.11 -14.34 -1.35
C LEU A 227 -18.22 -13.10 -1.34
N ALA A 228 -16.98 -13.29 -1.74
CA ALA A 228 -15.98 -12.25 -2.01
C ALA A 228 -14.88 -12.88 -2.90
N PRO A 229 -14.01 -12.09 -3.53
CA PRO A 229 -12.86 -12.66 -4.25
C PRO A 229 -11.88 -13.34 -3.28
N ILE A 230 -11.19 -14.38 -3.76
CA ILE A 230 -9.97 -14.87 -3.14
C ILE A 230 -8.89 -13.82 -3.38
N VAL A 231 -8.26 -13.33 -2.32
CA VAL A 231 -7.21 -12.32 -2.46
C VAL A 231 -5.84 -12.93 -2.28
N ILE A 232 -4.96 -12.66 -3.23
CA ILE A 232 -3.58 -13.08 -3.20
C ILE A 232 -2.74 -11.81 -3.14
N SER A 233 -2.00 -11.62 -2.06
CA SER A 233 -1.01 -10.56 -1.95
C SER A 233 0.39 -11.16 -2.12
N PRO A 234 0.91 -11.25 -3.35
CA PRO A 234 2.25 -11.77 -3.60
C PRO A 234 3.32 -10.74 -3.24
N ASP A 235 4.57 -11.19 -3.05
CA ASP A 235 5.70 -10.26 -2.93
C ASP A 235 6.20 -9.83 -4.31
N GLN A 236 5.86 -8.62 -4.73
CA GLN A 236 6.37 -8.06 -5.98
C GLN A 236 7.70 -7.30 -5.83
N LEU A 237 8.15 -7.10 -4.59
CA LEU A 237 9.29 -6.23 -4.28
C LEU A 237 10.58 -6.98 -3.97
N THR A 238 10.53 -8.29 -3.69
CA THR A 238 11.62 -9.13 -3.11
C THR A 238 12.06 -8.73 -1.69
N ASP A 239 12.17 -7.43 -1.42
CA ASP A 239 12.56 -6.83 -0.15
C ASP A 239 11.85 -5.46 0.02
N PRO A 240 11.54 -4.98 1.24
CA PRO A 240 10.88 -3.69 1.41
C PRO A 240 11.57 -2.50 0.73
N ALA A 241 12.90 -2.52 0.58
CA ALA A 241 13.64 -1.39 0.01
C ALA A 241 13.83 -1.47 -1.52
N VAL A 242 13.53 -2.61 -2.14
CA VAL A 242 13.79 -2.85 -3.57
C VAL A 242 12.56 -2.46 -4.39
N ASN A 243 12.79 -1.87 -5.57
CA ASN A 243 11.73 -1.52 -6.52
C ASN A 243 12.00 -2.16 -7.89
N PRO A 244 11.45 -3.36 -8.15
CA PRO A 244 11.52 -3.98 -9.48
C PRO A 244 10.64 -3.29 -10.53
N MET A 245 9.88 -2.25 -10.16
CA MET A 245 8.97 -1.48 -11.01
C MET A 245 7.87 -2.32 -11.70
N CYS A 246 7.69 -3.57 -11.25
CA CYS A 246 6.85 -4.59 -11.89
C CYS A 246 7.21 -4.83 -13.37
N VAL A 247 8.49 -4.74 -13.68
CA VAL A 247 9.06 -5.16 -14.95
C VAL A 247 10.06 -6.29 -14.72
N ASP A 248 10.38 -7.02 -15.78
CA ASP A 248 11.47 -7.97 -15.76
C ASP A 248 12.79 -7.25 -16.04
N SER A 249 13.76 -7.39 -15.14
CA SER A 249 15.07 -6.75 -15.27
C SER A 249 16.19 -7.63 -14.74
N LYS A 250 17.40 -7.47 -15.28
CA LYS A 250 18.56 -8.22 -14.78
C LYS A 250 18.93 -7.85 -13.36
N LYS A 251 18.77 -6.57 -12.99
CA LYS A 251 19.19 -6.06 -11.68
C LYS A 251 18.19 -6.41 -10.58
N PHE A 252 16.89 -6.31 -10.85
CA PHE A 252 15.85 -6.43 -9.83
C PHE A 252 15.02 -7.72 -9.93
N GLY A 253 15.29 -8.57 -10.93
CA GLY A 253 14.61 -9.84 -11.15
C GLY A 253 13.37 -9.72 -12.02
N ASN A 254 12.75 -10.88 -12.28
CA ASN A 254 11.60 -11.01 -13.20
C ASN A 254 10.25 -10.87 -12.46
N SER A 255 9.95 -9.67 -11.98
CA SER A 255 8.74 -9.38 -11.21
C SER A 255 7.45 -9.49 -12.05
N GLU A 256 7.49 -9.07 -13.33
CA GLU A 256 6.34 -9.18 -14.22
C GLU A 256 6.01 -10.66 -14.51
N THR A 257 7.03 -11.47 -14.83
CA THR A 257 6.86 -12.91 -15.04
C THR A 257 6.35 -13.61 -13.78
N TYR A 258 6.83 -13.22 -12.60
CA TYR A 258 6.37 -13.79 -11.33
C TYR A 258 4.86 -13.55 -11.12
N LEU A 259 4.41 -12.30 -11.31
CA LEU A 259 3.01 -11.93 -11.10
C LEU A 259 2.09 -12.55 -12.16
N THR A 260 2.52 -12.60 -13.42
CA THR A 260 1.67 -13.03 -14.54
C THR A 260 1.66 -14.56 -14.75
N GLN A 261 2.72 -15.26 -14.36
CA GLN A 261 2.85 -16.71 -14.57
C GLN A 261 2.88 -17.47 -13.25
N ASP A 262 3.87 -17.27 -12.40
CA ASP A 262 4.05 -18.10 -11.20
C ASP A 262 2.86 -17.96 -10.24
N VAL A 263 2.45 -16.72 -9.94
CA VAL A 263 1.32 -16.45 -9.05
C VAL A 263 0.02 -16.96 -9.66
N THR A 264 -0.27 -16.67 -10.94
CA THR A 264 -1.55 -17.09 -11.55
C THR A 264 -1.64 -18.62 -11.69
N ASN A 265 -0.54 -19.29 -12.02
CA ASN A 265 -0.48 -20.75 -12.10
C ASN A 265 -0.65 -21.38 -10.72
N TRP A 266 0.00 -20.82 -9.69
CA TRP A 266 -0.15 -21.30 -8.32
C TRP A 266 -1.60 -21.19 -7.86
N VAL A 267 -2.27 -20.06 -8.11
CA VAL A 267 -3.69 -19.88 -7.75
C VAL A 267 -4.58 -20.91 -8.43
N LYS A 268 -4.42 -21.10 -9.76
CA LYS A 268 -5.19 -22.09 -10.53
C LYS A 268 -4.96 -23.53 -10.07
N ALA A 269 -3.78 -23.83 -9.54
CA ALA A 269 -3.44 -25.16 -9.04
C ALA A 269 -4.00 -25.44 -7.62
N ASN A 270 -4.26 -24.40 -6.82
CA ASN A 270 -4.65 -24.54 -5.42
C ASN A 270 -6.11 -24.23 -5.14
N TYR A 271 -6.78 -23.43 -5.97
CA TYR A 271 -8.14 -22.96 -5.73
C TYR A 271 -9.09 -23.22 -6.89
N ARG A 272 -10.39 -23.24 -6.58
CA ARG A 272 -11.47 -23.31 -7.58
C ARG A 272 -11.74 -21.91 -8.12
N VAL A 273 -11.24 -21.62 -9.31
CA VAL A 273 -11.26 -20.28 -9.93
C VAL A 273 -11.69 -20.39 -11.39
N SER A 274 -12.11 -19.28 -12.01
CA SER A 274 -12.32 -19.27 -13.46
C SER A 274 -11.05 -18.89 -14.22
N SER A 275 -10.98 -19.17 -15.52
CA SER A 275 -10.00 -18.59 -16.42
C SER A 275 -10.49 -17.31 -17.12
N ASP A 276 -11.72 -16.85 -16.86
CA ASP A 276 -12.29 -15.66 -17.47
C ASP A 276 -11.63 -14.38 -16.90
N PRO A 277 -11.03 -13.51 -17.72
CA PRO A 277 -10.34 -12.31 -17.24
C PRO A 277 -11.24 -11.38 -16.43
N ARG A 278 -12.55 -11.36 -16.69
CA ARG A 278 -13.50 -10.55 -15.89
C ARG A 278 -13.56 -10.96 -14.43
N MET A 279 -13.16 -12.20 -14.10
CA MET A 279 -13.09 -12.72 -12.74
C MET A 279 -11.67 -12.65 -12.14
N TRP A 280 -10.75 -11.94 -12.80
CA TRP A 280 -9.40 -11.69 -12.31
C TRP A 280 -9.10 -10.20 -12.32
N ALA A 281 -8.64 -9.69 -11.19
CA ALA A 281 -8.28 -8.29 -11.07
C ALA A 281 -6.96 -8.09 -10.32
N VAL A 282 -6.41 -6.90 -10.48
CA VAL A 282 -5.25 -6.43 -9.71
C VAL A 282 -5.63 -5.16 -8.97
N THR A 283 -5.25 -5.05 -7.70
CA THR A 283 -5.32 -3.81 -6.94
C THR A 283 -3.96 -3.49 -6.36
N GLY A 284 -3.66 -2.21 -6.15
CA GLY A 284 -2.42 -1.84 -5.49
C GLY A 284 -2.33 -0.36 -5.15
N PHE A 285 -1.43 -0.07 -4.22
CA PHE A 285 -1.14 1.28 -3.73
C PHE A 285 0.28 1.71 -4.13
N SER A 286 0.46 2.97 -4.54
CA SER A 286 1.77 3.55 -4.85
C SER A 286 2.49 2.76 -5.95
N GLN A 287 3.68 2.22 -5.69
CA GLN A 287 4.37 1.28 -6.59
C GLN A 287 3.44 0.14 -7.06
N GLY A 288 2.65 -0.45 -6.16
CA GLY A 288 1.66 -1.47 -6.50
C GLY A 288 0.52 -0.94 -7.39
N GLY A 289 0.13 0.33 -7.27
CA GLY A 289 -0.83 0.97 -8.17
C GLY A 289 -0.28 1.15 -9.58
N THR A 290 1.01 1.51 -9.69
CA THR A 290 1.75 1.51 -10.97
C THR A 290 1.73 0.12 -11.59
N CYS A 291 1.99 -0.92 -10.80
CA CYS A 291 1.94 -2.32 -11.24
C CYS A 291 0.55 -2.72 -11.73
N THR A 292 -0.51 -2.39 -10.98
CA THR A 292 -1.90 -2.64 -11.39
C THR A 292 -2.18 -2.10 -12.78
N THR A 293 -1.82 -0.83 -13.01
CA THR A 293 -2.05 -0.18 -14.31
C THR A 293 -1.26 -0.84 -15.43
N GLN A 294 0.02 -1.15 -15.20
CA GLN A 294 0.86 -1.85 -16.19
C GLN A 294 0.32 -3.25 -16.51
N LEU A 295 -0.03 -4.04 -15.50
CA LEU A 295 -0.45 -5.43 -15.65
C LEU A 295 -1.80 -5.56 -16.33
N VAL A 296 -2.78 -4.74 -15.96
CA VAL A 296 -4.12 -4.76 -16.59
C VAL A 296 -4.03 -4.28 -18.04
N ALA A 297 -3.26 -3.22 -18.31
CA ALA A 297 -3.09 -2.73 -19.67
C ALA A 297 -2.32 -3.74 -20.56
N LYS A 298 -1.28 -4.38 -20.04
CA LYS A 298 -0.41 -5.29 -20.82
C LYS A 298 -0.99 -6.69 -20.97
N PHE A 299 -1.74 -7.16 -19.97
CA PHE A 299 -2.30 -8.51 -19.92
C PHE A 299 -3.83 -8.52 -19.68
N PRO A 300 -4.64 -7.87 -20.53
CA PRO A 300 -6.10 -7.85 -20.37
C PRO A 300 -6.74 -9.24 -20.49
N GLN A 301 -6.04 -10.20 -21.10
CA GLN A 301 -6.41 -11.62 -21.15
C GLN A 301 -6.12 -12.39 -19.85
N LEU A 302 -5.41 -11.79 -18.90
CA LEU A 302 -5.19 -12.35 -17.56
C LEU A 302 -5.98 -11.57 -16.52
N TYR A 303 -5.96 -10.23 -16.59
CA TYR A 303 -6.61 -9.35 -15.63
C TYR A 303 -7.57 -8.42 -16.36
N GLY A 304 -8.87 -8.68 -16.23
CA GLY A 304 -9.92 -7.89 -16.88
C GLY A 304 -10.31 -6.63 -16.11
N SER A 305 -9.79 -6.44 -14.90
CA SER A 305 -10.10 -5.25 -14.09
C SER A 305 -8.94 -4.83 -13.19
N GLY A 306 -8.88 -3.57 -12.79
CA GLY A 306 -7.97 -3.14 -11.73
C GLY A 306 -8.39 -1.92 -10.93
N ILE A 307 -7.83 -1.82 -9.73
CA ILE A 307 -7.95 -0.66 -8.82
C ILE A 307 -6.55 -0.12 -8.52
N SER A 308 -6.18 0.99 -9.15
CA SER A 308 -4.88 1.63 -8.96
C SER A 308 -5.03 2.81 -8.01
N VAL A 309 -4.54 2.67 -6.78
CA VAL A 309 -4.56 3.75 -5.78
C VAL A 309 -3.21 4.47 -5.77
N GLN A 310 -3.21 5.75 -6.09
CA GLN A 310 -2.02 6.61 -6.12
C GLN A 310 -0.85 5.96 -6.87
N GLY A 311 -1.13 5.39 -8.05
CA GLY A 311 -0.11 4.86 -8.95
C GLY A 311 0.72 5.96 -9.60
N GLN A 312 1.98 5.66 -9.89
CA GLN A 312 2.86 6.56 -10.66
C GLN A 312 2.43 6.56 -12.13
N ILE A 313 2.84 7.59 -12.88
CA ILE A 313 2.56 7.68 -14.33
C ILE A 313 3.13 6.51 -15.14
N GLY A 314 4.17 5.85 -14.61
CA GLY A 314 4.81 4.68 -15.18
C GLY A 314 5.97 4.19 -14.30
N PRO A 315 6.71 3.15 -14.72
CA PRO A 315 7.79 2.57 -13.94
C PRO A 315 8.88 3.63 -13.69
N ILE A 316 9.27 3.83 -12.43
CA ILE A 316 10.32 4.77 -12.05
C ILE A 316 11.07 4.27 -10.80
N LEU A 317 12.37 4.52 -10.78
CA LEU A 317 13.23 4.44 -9.59
C LEU A 317 13.24 5.83 -8.94
N ASN A 318 14.35 6.57 -9.06
CA ASN A 318 14.48 7.96 -8.60
C ASN A 318 14.39 8.98 -9.76
N THR A 319 15.03 8.70 -10.89
CA THR A 319 15.13 9.57 -12.06
C THR A 319 15.04 8.73 -13.33
N VAL A 320 14.56 9.32 -14.43
CA VAL A 320 14.44 8.63 -15.72
C VAL A 320 15.77 8.05 -16.22
N PRO A 321 16.91 8.78 -16.20
CA PRO A 321 18.20 8.23 -16.62
C PRO A 321 18.61 7.01 -15.79
N ASN A 322 18.43 7.07 -14.47
CA ASN A 322 18.74 5.93 -13.59
C ASN A 322 17.80 4.76 -13.84
N THR A 323 16.51 5.01 -14.05
CA THR A 323 15.54 3.96 -14.41
C THR A 323 15.91 3.27 -15.70
N ILE A 324 16.28 4.02 -16.75
CA ILE A 324 16.71 3.43 -18.02
C ILE A 324 17.98 2.60 -17.81
N ALA A 325 19.00 3.15 -17.14
CA ALA A 325 20.28 2.48 -16.92
C ALA A 325 20.14 1.20 -16.09
N GLU A 326 19.39 1.24 -14.99
CA GLU A 326 19.35 0.15 -14.02
C GLU A 326 18.16 -0.80 -14.20
N GLY A 327 17.01 -0.29 -14.64
CA GLY A 327 15.78 -1.05 -14.81
C GLY A 327 15.61 -1.65 -16.20
N PHE A 328 16.18 -1.00 -17.22
CA PHE A 328 15.99 -1.36 -18.63
C PHE A 328 17.32 -1.62 -19.35
N ASP A 329 18.39 -1.90 -18.61
CA ASP A 329 19.74 -2.17 -19.14
C ASP A 329 20.26 -1.10 -20.13
N GLY A 330 19.90 0.16 -19.91
CA GLY A 330 20.24 1.28 -20.79
C GLY A 330 19.29 1.48 -21.98
N SER A 331 18.28 0.62 -22.16
CA SER A 331 17.35 0.69 -23.28
C SER A 331 16.23 1.71 -23.04
N LYS A 332 16.40 2.91 -23.61
CA LYS A 332 15.35 3.94 -23.61
C LYS A 332 14.06 3.46 -24.29
N ALA A 333 14.17 2.72 -25.40
CA ALA A 333 13.01 2.20 -26.12
C ALA A 333 12.19 1.20 -25.27
N ALA A 334 12.86 0.33 -24.50
CA ALA A 334 12.18 -0.59 -23.60
C ALA A 334 11.47 0.16 -22.46
N TYR A 335 12.13 1.19 -21.90
CA TYR A 335 11.53 2.06 -20.88
C TYR A 335 10.27 2.79 -21.40
N GLU A 336 10.32 3.34 -22.61
CA GLU A 336 9.19 4.03 -23.23
C GLU A 336 8.05 3.06 -23.54
N ALA A 337 8.35 1.86 -24.04
CA ALA A 337 7.36 0.82 -24.29
C ALA A 337 6.70 0.29 -23.01
N ALA A 338 7.37 0.37 -21.86
CA ALA A 338 6.83 -0.03 -20.56
C ALA A 338 5.93 1.03 -19.91
N GLN A 339 5.80 2.23 -20.48
CA GLN A 339 4.90 3.25 -19.93
C GLN A 339 3.44 2.82 -20.10
N PRO A 340 2.59 2.90 -19.05
CA PRO A 340 1.17 2.55 -19.12
C PRO A 340 0.43 3.14 -20.32
N ARG A 341 0.65 4.42 -20.63
CA ARG A 341 0.02 5.08 -21.79
C ARG A 341 0.44 4.45 -23.12
N ALA A 342 1.72 4.09 -23.27
CA ALA A 342 2.24 3.44 -24.47
C ALA A 342 1.65 2.03 -24.61
N ILE A 343 1.56 1.28 -23.50
CA ILE A 343 0.94 -0.05 -23.46
C ILE A 343 -0.54 0.05 -23.86
N MET A 344 -1.29 0.98 -23.26
CA MET A 344 -2.70 1.21 -23.58
C MET A 344 -2.91 1.56 -25.06
N GLN A 345 -2.08 2.43 -25.61
CA GLN A 345 -2.16 2.81 -27.03
C GLN A 345 -1.86 1.63 -27.96
N ALA A 346 -0.88 0.80 -27.62
CA ALA A 346 -0.48 -0.35 -28.43
C ALA A 346 -1.52 -1.48 -28.44
N ASN A 347 -2.27 -1.64 -27.34
CA ASN A 347 -3.26 -2.71 -27.16
C ASN A 347 -4.71 -2.25 -27.42
N ALA A 348 -4.93 -0.96 -27.72
CA ALA A 348 -6.25 -0.44 -28.02
C ALA A 348 -6.84 -1.04 -29.32
N PRO A 349 -8.18 -1.18 -29.42
CA PRO A 349 -9.17 -0.86 -28.39
C PRO A 349 -9.36 -2.00 -27.37
N TYR A 350 -9.48 -1.64 -26.09
CA TYR A 350 -9.97 -2.55 -25.06
C TYR A 350 -11.49 -2.67 -25.18
N ARG A 351 -12.02 -3.89 -25.01
CA ARG A 351 -13.47 -4.16 -25.15
C ARG A 351 -14.14 -4.52 -23.85
N ASP A 352 -13.40 -5.14 -22.93
CA ASP A 352 -13.94 -5.69 -21.69
C ASP A 352 -12.89 -5.58 -20.58
N THR A 353 -12.40 -4.37 -20.36
CA THR A 353 -11.39 -4.06 -19.33
C THR A 353 -11.86 -2.87 -18.50
N MET A 354 -11.81 -3.01 -17.17
CA MET A 354 -12.18 -1.96 -16.22
C MET A 354 -10.94 -1.42 -15.48
N MET A 355 -10.85 -0.11 -15.28
CA MET A 355 -9.81 0.52 -14.47
C MET A 355 -10.37 1.60 -13.56
N ILE A 356 -10.29 1.38 -12.26
CA ILE A 356 -10.62 2.37 -11.23
C ILE A 356 -9.32 3.01 -10.74
N TYR A 357 -9.21 4.33 -10.82
CA TYR A 357 -8.10 5.10 -10.28
C TYR A 357 -8.54 5.80 -9.01
N GLY A 358 -7.85 5.58 -7.89
CA GLY A 358 -8.12 6.26 -6.62
C GLY A 358 -6.99 7.17 -6.21
N VAL A 359 -7.28 8.36 -5.69
CA VAL A 359 -6.25 9.33 -5.29
C VAL A 359 -6.67 10.24 -4.14
N GLY A 360 -5.71 10.60 -3.29
CA GLY A 360 -5.84 11.64 -2.28
C GLY A 360 -5.53 13.00 -2.89
N THR A 361 -6.49 13.92 -2.87
CA THR A 361 -6.44 15.25 -3.51
C THR A 361 -5.36 16.18 -2.97
N THR A 362 -4.81 15.90 -1.77
CA THR A 362 -3.68 16.68 -1.21
C THR A 362 -2.32 16.23 -1.75
N ASP A 363 -2.25 15.09 -2.43
CA ASP A 363 -1.10 14.68 -3.22
C ASP A 363 -1.30 15.13 -4.67
N HIS A 364 -0.90 16.36 -4.95
CA HIS A 364 -1.13 17.01 -6.24
C HIS A 364 -0.43 16.28 -7.38
N LYS A 365 0.78 15.75 -7.12
CA LYS A 365 1.54 14.98 -8.11
C LYS A 365 0.78 13.74 -8.56
N TYR A 366 0.34 12.91 -7.62
CA TYR A 366 -0.36 11.67 -7.98
C TYR A 366 -1.80 11.91 -8.42
N THR A 367 -2.44 13.00 -7.98
CA THR A 367 -3.74 13.44 -8.53
C THR A 367 -3.60 13.67 -10.02
N LYS A 368 -2.60 14.44 -10.45
CA LYS A 368 -2.33 14.66 -11.87
C LYS A 368 -2.09 13.35 -12.64
N TYR A 369 -1.35 12.41 -12.07
CA TYR A 369 -1.09 11.12 -12.70
C TYR A 369 -2.36 10.27 -12.85
N ALA A 370 -3.20 10.21 -11.82
CA ALA A 370 -4.46 9.47 -11.86
C ALA A 370 -5.40 10.03 -12.95
N HIS A 371 -5.53 11.36 -13.05
CA HIS A 371 -6.29 12.01 -14.12
C HIS A 371 -5.74 11.66 -15.51
N GLU A 372 -4.43 11.71 -15.70
CA GLU A 372 -3.80 11.40 -16.99
C GLU A 372 -3.97 9.94 -17.40
N LEU A 373 -3.80 9.00 -16.46
CA LEU A 373 -3.98 7.57 -16.70
C LEU A 373 -5.45 7.20 -16.92
N HIS A 374 -6.38 7.83 -16.20
CA HIS A 374 -7.81 7.70 -16.42
C HIS A 374 -8.18 8.13 -17.84
N GLN A 375 -7.74 9.32 -18.27
CA GLN A 375 -7.99 9.82 -19.63
C GLN A 375 -7.41 8.90 -20.70
N ALA A 376 -6.18 8.38 -20.49
CA ALA A 376 -5.57 7.42 -21.40
C ALA A 376 -6.34 6.09 -21.47
N SER A 377 -6.87 5.62 -20.34
CA SER A 377 -7.68 4.39 -20.27
C SER A 377 -9.00 4.54 -21.03
N VAL A 378 -9.69 5.67 -20.84
CA VAL A 378 -10.92 6.01 -21.59
C VAL A 378 -10.63 6.09 -23.09
N ALA A 379 -9.55 6.79 -23.48
CA ALA A 379 -9.16 6.92 -24.88
C ALA A 379 -8.80 5.57 -25.54
N ALA A 380 -8.29 4.61 -24.77
CA ALA A 380 -8.01 3.26 -25.24
C ALA A 380 -9.24 2.34 -25.27
N GLY A 381 -10.40 2.78 -24.77
CA GLY A 381 -11.66 2.03 -24.77
C GLY A 381 -11.96 1.25 -23.49
N MET A 382 -11.23 1.47 -22.40
CA MET A 382 -11.53 0.85 -21.11
C MET A 382 -12.73 1.52 -20.42
N ASP A 383 -13.48 0.76 -19.63
CA ASP A 383 -14.42 1.30 -18.64
C ASP A 383 -13.60 1.84 -17.46
N SER A 384 -13.40 3.16 -17.40
CA SER A 384 -12.54 3.77 -16.40
C SER A 384 -13.29 4.75 -15.50
N GLN A 385 -12.96 4.70 -14.20
CA GLN A 385 -13.50 5.57 -13.18
C GLN A 385 -12.36 6.23 -12.39
N LEU A 386 -12.63 7.41 -11.84
CA LEU A 386 -11.71 8.17 -11.00
C LEU A 386 -12.41 8.47 -9.66
N MET A 387 -11.73 8.16 -8.56
CA MET A 387 -12.17 8.38 -7.18
C MET A 387 -11.18 9.31 -6.48
N GLU A 388 -11.69 10.36 -5.85
CA GLU A 388 -10.87 11.41 -5.23
C GLU A 388 -11.27 11.61 -3.76
N GLU A 389 -10.28 11.50 -2.87
CA GLU A 389 -10.45 11.59 -1.43
C GLU A 389 -9.78 12.86 -0.86
N PRO A 390 -10.32 13.52 0.17
CA PRO A 390 -9.71 14.70 0.81
C PRO A 390 -8.53 14.33 1.75
N THR A 391 -7.62 13.49 1.27
CA THR A 391 -6.48 12.88 1.99
C THR A 391 -5.20 12.96 1.15
N GLY A 392 -4.08 12.38 1.62
CA GLY A 392 -2.76 12.47 0.98
C GLY A 392 -2.25 11.15 0.40
N HIS A 393 -0.92 11.01 0.28
CA HIS A 393 -0.26 9.74 -0.05
C HIS A 393 -0.21 8.80 1.15
N ASP A 394 -1.39 8.40 1.63
CA ASP A 394 -1.57 7.73 2.92
C ASP A 394 -2.60 6.60 2.88
N TRP A 395 -2.61 5.79 3.94
CA TRP A 395 -3.50 4.63 4.02
C TRP A 395 -4.98 4.98 4.16
N ARG A 396 -5.33 6.22 4.53
CA ARG A 396 -6.73 6.66 4.59
C ARG A 396 -7.32 6.76 3.19
N THR A 397 -6.53 7.26 2.22
CA THR A 397 -6.89 7.22 0.80
C THR A 397 -7.14 5.79 0.37
N VAL A 398 -6.24 4.86 0.70
CA VAL A 398 -6.35 3.46 0.29
C VAL A 398 -7.58 2.79 0.87
N THR A 399 -7.83 2.93 2.17
CA THR A 399 -9.00 2.31 2.81
C THR A 399 -10.30 2.88 2.25
N SER A 400 -10.40 4.21 2.09
CA SER A 400 -11.61 4.85 1.54
C SER A 400 -11.89 4.42 0.09
N VAL A 401 -10.84 4.35 -0.75
CA VAL A 401 -10.98 3.86 -2.12
C VAL A 401 -11.39 2.39 -2.14
N PHE A 402 -10.83 1.53 -1.28
CA PHE A 402 -11.21 0.12 -1.21
C PHE A 402 -12.67 -0.08 -0.79
N GLU A 403 -13.15 0.67 0.21
CA GLU A 403 -14.54 0.65 0.65
C GLU A 403 -15.53 0.97 -0.49
N GLN A 404 -15.14 1.86 -1.41
CA GLN A 404 -15.98 2.26 -2.55
C GLN A 404 -15.78 1.37 -3.80
N ALA A 405 -14.54 1.00 -4.11
CA ALA A 405 -14.19 0.32 -5.36
C ALA A 405 -14.41 -1.20 -5.32
N ILE A 406 -14.27 -1.83 -4.15
CA ILE A 406 -14.46 -3.29 -4.02
C ILE A 406 -15.88 -3.72 -4.40
N PRO A 407 -16.96 -3.06 -3.94
CA PRO A 407 -18.31 -3.40 -4.39
C PRO A 407 -18.48 -3.29 -5.90
N ILE A 408 -17.93 -2.25 -6.54
CA ILE A 408 -18.01 -2.06 -8.00
C ILE A 408 -17.28 -3.19 -8.73
N LEU A 409 -16.08 -3.54 -8.25
CA LEU A 409 -15.29 -4.64 -8.80
C LEU A 409 -16.01 -5.99 -8.64
N ALA A 410 -16.52 -6.26 -7.43
CA ALA A 410 -17.19 -7.51 -7.11
C ALA A 410 -18.47 -7.70 -7.93
N LYS A 411 -19.22 -6.61 -8.16
CA LYS A 411 -20.34 -6.58 -9.10
C LYS A 411 -19.93 -7.00 -10.50
N ARG A 412 -18.84 -6.42 -11.04
CA ARG A 412 -18.31 -6.80 -12.36
C ARG A 412 -17.90 -8.27 -12.42
N MET A 413 -17.41 -8.82 -11.32
CA MET A 413 -17.08 -10.24 -11.17
C MET A 413 -18.31 -11.15 -10.97
N GLY A 414 -19.52 -10.58 -10.89
CA GLY A 414 -20.78 -11.32 -10.75
C GLY A 414 -21.20 -11.62 -9.31
N LEU A 415 -20.46 -11.17 -8.30
CA LEU A 415 -20.69 -11.54 -6.88
C LEU A 415 -21.95 -10.89 -6.26
N ASP A 416 -22.49 -9.83 -6.88
CA ASP A 416 -23.72 -9.16 -6.44
C ASP A 416 -25.01 -9.95 -6.76
N ALA A 417 -24.94 -11.02 -7.56
CA ALA A 417 -26.10 -11.76 -8.05
C ALA A 417 -26.55 -12.92 -7.14
N GLY A 418 -25.97 -13.04 -5.94
CA GLY A 418 -26.11 -14.19 -5.03
C GLY A 418 -27.05 -14.03 -3.86
#